data_AF-A0A661PDK3-F1
#
_entry.id   AF-A0A661PDK3-F1
#
_cell.length_a   1.000
_cell.length_b   1.000
_cell.length_c   1.000
_cell.angle_alpha   90.00
_cell.angle_beta   90.00
_cell.angle_gamma   90.00
#
_symmetry.space_group_name_H-M   'P 1'
#
loop_
_entity.id
_entity.type
_entity.pdbx_description
1 polymer ?
#
loop_
_entity_poly.entity_id
_entity_poly.type
_entity_poly.pdbx_seq_one_letter_code
_entity_poly.pdbx_strand_id
1 'polypeptide(L)'
;MWFSLITIAFAKGHSVNIEQREKVIADKLIEMGETLNSWASKNDLHLRIVTDLIDGKLKGTRGVPQENRRKMETAFGQIFDD
;
A
#
# COMPACT_ATOMS: atom_id res chain seq x y z
N MET A 1 27.89 17.87 12.61
CA MET A 1 26.70 17.43 11.84
C MET A 1 26.41 16.00 12.23
N TRP A 2 25.26 15.73 12.82
CA TRP A 2 24.89 14.39 13.30
C TRP A 2 23.46 14.13 12.82
N PHE A 3 23.28 13.21 11.88
CA PHE A 3 21.96 12.70 11.52
C PHE A 3 21.83 11.30 12.09
N SER A 4 20.88 11.15 13.02
CA SER A 4 20.59 9.93 13.75
C SER A 4 20.10 8.83 12.82
N LEU A 5 20.75 7.67 12.91
CA LEU A 5 20.27 6.40 12.37
C LEU A 5 19.03 5.97 13.17
N ILE A 6 17.87 5.95 12.54
CA ILE A 6 16.66 5.39 13.13
C ILE A 6 16.59 3.91 12.72
N THR A 7 17.11 3.04 13.59
CA THR A 7 16.89 1.59 13.51
C THR A 7 15.49 1.29 14.01
N ILE A 8 14.55 0.97 13.11
CA ILE A 8 13.21 0.51 13.49
C ILE A 8 13.18 -1.02 13.44
N ALA A 9 13.28 -1.65 14.61
CA ALA A 9 12.88 -3.04 14.79
C ALA A 9 11.34 -3.09 14.83
N PHE A 10 10.70 -3.83 13.92
CA PHE A 10 9.24 -4.00 13.93
C PHE A 10 8.88 -5.46 14.23
N ALA A 11 8.21 -5.63 15.36
CA ALA A 11 7.80 -6.88 15.96
C ALA A 11 6.68 -7.58 15.17
N LYS A 12 6.69 -8.91 15.27
CA LYS A 12 5.81 -9.88 14.62
C LYS A 12 4.57 -10.16 15.50
N GLY A 13 3.36 -10.14 14.93
CA GLY A 13 2.21 -10.79 15.55
C GLY A 13 0.82 -10.23 15.21
N HIS A 14 0.22 -10.75 14.14
CA HIS A 14 -1.24 -10.88 13.88
C HIS A 14 -2.14 -9.65 13.70
N SER A 15 -1.80 -8.45 14.17
CA SER A 15 -2.48 -7.18 13.81
C SER A 15 -1.81 -6.48 12.61
N VAL A 16 -1.12 -7.28 11.81
CA VAL A 16 -0.03 -6.93 10.88
C VAL A 16 -0.50 -6.44 9.51
N ASN A 17 -1.81 -6.34 9.25
CA ASN A 17 -2.29 -6.47 7.87
C ASN A 17 -2.74 -5.16 7.17
N ILE A 18 -3.21 -4.13 7.89
CA ILE A 18 -3.69 -2.86 7.27
C ILE A 18 -2.76 -1.69 7.61
N GLU A 19 -2.49 -1.42 8.90
CA GLU A 19 -1.63 -0.29 9.28
C GLU A 19 -0.20 -0.42 8.73
N GLN A 20 0.35 -1.64 8.68
CA GLN A 20 1.64 -1.88 8.04
C GLN A 20 1.57 -1.75 6.52
N ARG A 21 0.46 -2.16 5.90
CA ARG A 21 0.24 -1.95 4.46
C ARG A 21 0.19 -0.46 4.14
N GLU A 22 -0.57 0.31 4.90
CA GLU A 22 -0.65 1.77 4.77
C GLU A 22 0.72 2.41 4.91
N LYS A 23 1.49 1.97 5.91
CA LYS A 23 2.86 2.46 6.12
C LYS A 23 3.79 2.13 4.96
N VAL A 24 3.76 0.90 4.42
CA VAL A 24 4.59 0.50 3.27
C VAL A 24 4.21 1.28 2.01
N ILE A 25 2.91 1.47 1.78
CA ILE A 25 2.43 2.27 0.64
C ILE A 25 2.87 3.73 0.79
N ALA A 26 2.69 4.31 1.98
CA ALA A 26 3.09 5.69 2.25
C ALA A 26 4.61 5.91 2.09
N ASP A 27 5.42 5.00 2.64
CA ASP A 27 6.89 5.05 2.54
C ASP A 27 7.35 5.00 1.07
N LYS A 28 6.80 4.05 0.30
CA LYS A 28 7.13 3.90 -1.12
C LYS A 28 6.69 5.10 -1.96
N LEU A 29 5.53 5.68 -1.66
CA LEU A 29 5.05 6.90 -2.32
C LEU A 29 5.97 8.09 -2.01
N ILE A 30 6.47 8.19 -0.78
CA ILE A 30 7.47 9.19 -0.40
C ILE A 30 8.78 8.96 -1.17
N GLU A 31 9.26 7.73 -1.30
CA GLU A 31 10.45 7.39 -2.11
C GLU A 31 10.27 7.76 -3.59
N MET A 32 9.06 7.55 -4.14
CA MET A 32 8.71 7.91 -5.51
C MET A 32 8.48 9.41 -5.71
N GLY A 33 8.40 10.19 -4.62
CA GLY A 33 8.06 11.61 -4.66
C GLY A 33 6.65 11.87 -5.21
N GLU A 34 5.73 10.91 -5.08
CA GLU A 34 4.35 11.04 -5.56
C GLU A 34 3.32 10.78 -4.46
N THR A 35 2.08 11.18 -4.70
CA THR A 35 0.96 10.93 -3.77
C THR A 35 0.12 9.76 -4.26
N LEU A 36 -0.61 9.10 -3.34
CA LEU A 36 -1.51 8.00 -3.69
C LEU A 36 -2.53 8.42 -4.76
N ASN A 37 -3.01 9.67 -4.71
CA ASN A 37 -3.92 10.22 -5.70
C ASN A 37 -3.27 10.36 -7.09
N SER A 38 -2.03 10.87 -7.14
CA SER A 38 -1.26 11.00 -8.38
C SER A 38 -0.96 9.63 -8.98
N TRP A 39 -0.50 8.69 -8.16
CA TRP A 39 -0.23 7.32 -8.58
C TRP A 39 -1.49 6.62 -9.10
N ALA A 40 -2.60 6.74 -8.37
CA ALA A 40 -3.88 6.17 -8.77
C ALA A 40 -4.36 6.75 -10.10
N SER A 41 -4.30 8.08 -10.25
CA SER A 41 -4.68 8.75 -11.50
C SER A 41 -3.82 8.35 -12.70
N LYS A 42 -2.51 8.13 -12.51
CA LYS A 42 -1.61 7.66 -13.59
C LYS A 42 -1.91 6.23 -14.03
N ASN A 43 -2.41 5.40 -13.12
CA ASN A 43 -2.70 3.98 -13.37
C ASN A 43 -4.17 3.73 -13.75
N ASP A 44 -4.93 4.80 -14.01
CA ASP A 44 -6.39 4.76 -14.28
C ASP A 44 -7.17 4.07 -13.15
N LEU A 45 -6.74 4.30 -11.91
CA LEU A 45 -7.34 3.74 -10.70
C LEU A 45 -8.16 4.79 -9.97
N HIS A 46 -9.40 4.43 -9.63
CA HIS A 46 -10.20 5.25 -8.74
C HIS A 46 -9.62 5.21 -7.32
N LEU A 47 -9.27 6.39 -6.78
CA LEU A 47 -8.76 6.55 -5.42
C LEU A 47 -9.63 5.83 -4.38
N ARG A 48 -10.96 5.90 -4.52
CA ARG A 48 -11.90 5.21 -3.64
C ARG A 48 -11.67 3.69 -3.61
N ILE A 49 -11.44 3.07 -4.77
CA ILE A 49 -11.19 1.62 -4.86
C ILE A 49 -9.83 1.28 -4.24
N VAL A 50 -8.83 2.13 -4.46
CA VAL A 50 -7.49 1.98 -3.87
C VAL A 50 -7.57 2.04 -2.34
N THR A 51 -8.27 3.02 -1.77
CA THR A 51 -8.48 3.13 -0.33
C THR A 51 -9.25 1.93 0.23
N ASP A 52 -10.29 1.47 -0.46
CA ASP A 52 -11.10 0.31 -0.04
C ASP A 52 -10.31 -1.02 -0.12
N LEU A 53 -9.36 -1.12 -1.05
CA LEU A 53 -8.39 -2.22 -1.10
C LEU A 53 -7.43 -2.17 0.09
N ILE A 54 -6.84 -1.01 0.36
CA ILE A 54 -5.90 -0.80 1.46
C ILE A 54 -6.56 -1.18 2.79
N ASP A 55 -7.76 -0.67 3.03
CA ASP A 55 -8.59 -0.92 4.22
C ASP A 55 -9.08 -2.38 4.30
N GLY A 56 -8.89 -3.18 3.24
CA GLY A 56 -9.27 -4.60 3.22
C GLY A 56 -10.76 -4.85 3.04
N LYS A 57 -11.55 -3.82 2.72
CA LYS A 57 -13.00 -3.92 2.47
C LYS A 57 -13.35 -4.70 1.22
N LEU A 58 -12.43 -4.78 0.26
CA LEU A 58 -12.62 -5.49 -1.02
C LEU A 58 -12.10 -6.95 -1.02
N LYS A 59 -11.88 -7.56 0.15
CA LYS A 59 -11.48 -8.98 0.23
C LYS A 59 -12.54 -9.88 -0.42
N GLY A 60 -12.14 -10.67 -1.41
CA GLY A 60 -12.97 -11.71 -2.05
C GLY A 60 -13.78 -11.28 -3.29
N THR A 61 -13.69 -10.02 -3.72
CA THR A 61 -14.42 -9.55 -4.91
C THR A 61 -13.66 -9.87 -6.20
N ARG A 62 -14.22 -10.71 -7.07
CA ARG A 62 -13.66 -11.05 -8.40
C ARG A 62 -14.00 -9.95 -9.42
N GLY A 63 -13.01 -9.48 -10.19
CA GLY A 63 -13.20 -8.47 -11.24
C GLY A 63 -12.20 -7.31 -11.13
N VAL A 64 -12.67 -6.07 -11.36
CA VAL A 64 -11.90 -4.82 -11.28
C VAL A 64 -11.06 -4.67 -9.99
N PRO A 65 -11.54 -5.07 -8.80
CA PRO A 65 -10.74 -5.00 -7.56
C PRO A 65 -9.48 -5.87 -7.59
N GLN A 66 -9.50 -6.99 -8.33
CA GLN A 66 -8.37 -7.92 -8.41
C GLN A 66 -7.27 -7.40 -9.35
N GLU A 67 -7.63 -6.76 -10.47
CA GLU A 67 -6.65 -6.12 -11.34
C GLU A 67 -5.96 -4.94 -10.61
N ASN A 68 -6.75 -4.13 -9.89
CA ASN A 68 -6.24 -3.02 -9.11
C ASN A 68 -5.31 -3.50 -8.00
N ARG A 69 -5.67 -4.60 -7.32
CA ARG A 69 -4.80 -5.27 -6.35
C ARG A 69 -3.46 -5.68 -6.97
N ARG A 70 -3.46 -6.32 -8.15
CA ARG A 70 -2.21 -6.72 -8.84
C ARG A 70 -1.34 -5.52 -9.22
N LYS A 71 -1.95 -4.42 -9.70
CA LYS A 71 -1.22 -3.17 -9.99
C LYS A 71 -0.57 -2.59 -8.74
N MET A 72 -1.28 -2.61 -7.61
CA MET A 72 -0.73 -2.22 -6.31
C MET A 72 0.39 -3.16 -5.85
N GLU A 73 0.24 -4.47 -6.00
CA GLU A 73 1.30 -5.44 -5.62
C GLU A 73 2.55 -5.28 -6.49
N THR A 74 2.38 -4.91 -7.75
CA THR A 74 3.50 -4.63 -8.67
C THR A 74 4.26 -3.36 -8.26
N ALA A 75 3.55 -2.30 -7.86
CA ALA A 75 4.16 -1.03 -7.48
C ALA A 75 4.73 -1.03 -6.07
N PHE A 76 3.97 -1.56 -5.10
CA PHE A 76 4.29 -1.47 -3.67
C PHE A 76 4.94 -2.75 -3.12
N GLY A 77 4.92 -3.85 -3.88
CA GLY A 77 5.34 -5.17 -3.43
C GLY A 77 4.17 -6.00 -2.92
N GLN A 78 4.43 -7.25 -2.49
CA GLN A 78 3.40 -8.17 -2.03
C GLN A 78 2.83 -7.74 -0.66
N ILE A 79 1.89 -6.77 -0.70
CA ILE A 79 1.28 -6.13 0.47
C ILE A 79 -0.08 -6.71 0.85
N PHE A 80 -0.66 -7.57 0.02
CA PHE A 80 -1.94 -8.22 0.27
C PHE A 80 -1.84 -9.71 0.60
N ASP A 81 -0.64 -10.19 0.97
CA ASP A 81 -0.40 -11.58 1.33
C ASP A 81 -1.32 -12.01 2.49
N ASP A 82 -2.11 -13.06 2.23
CA ASP A 82 -2.96 -13.78 3.18
C ASP A 82 -2.40 -15.21 3.24
#